data_AF-A0A644WMQ4-F1
#
_entry.id   AF-A0A644WMQ4-F1
#
_cell.length_a   1.000
_cell.length_b   1.000
_cell.length_c   1.000
_cell.angle_alpha   90.00
_cell.angle_beta   90.00
_cell.angle_gamma   90.00
#
_symmetry.space_group_name_H-M   'P 1'
#
loop_
_entity.id
_entity.type
_entity.pdbx_description
1 polymer ?
#
loop_
_entity_poly.entity_id
_entity_poly.type
_entity_poly.pdbx_seq_one_letter_code
_entity_poly.pdbx_strand_id
1 'polypeptide(L)'
;MGKTKGKTNNPNGRPKGIPNRITTDLREYIKQLLSNNLDQFAEDFEQLEPKDRLMMMEKLLSYILPKLSNVAINEEPEKSKQKPLKEFMAQIRRARGEDK
;
A
#
# COMPACT_ATOMS: atom_id res chain seq x y z
N MET A 1 23.16 -44.15 -10.34
CA MET A 1 24.02 -42.97 -10.56
C MET A 1 23.34 -41.74 -9.98
N GLY A 2 23.87 -41.18 -8.89
CA GLY A 2 23.35 -39.96 -8.26
C GLY A 2 23.94 -38.71 -8.91
N LYS A 3 23.29 -37.56 -8.73
CA LYS A 3 23.79 -36.29 -9.25
C LYS A 3 25.12 -35.91 -8.58
N THR A 4 26.05 -35.40 -9.38
CA THR A 4 27.31 -34.84 -8.89
C THR A 4 27.05 -33.60 -8.05
N LYS A 5 27.84 -33.39 -6.99
CA LYS A 5 27.79 -32.18 -6.15
C LYS A 5 27.83 -30.92 -7.03
N GLY A 6 26.86 -30.03 -6.87
CA GLY A 6 26.73 -28.80 -7.67
C GLY A 6 25.85 -28.88 -8.92
N LYS A 7 25.30 -30.05 -9.29
CA LYS A 7 24.34 -30.17 -10.39
C LYS A 7 22.90 -30.33 -9.90
N THR A 8 22.04 -29.37 -10.27
CA THR A 8 20.58 -29.43 -10.08
C THR A 8 19.88 -30.04 -11.31
N ASN A 9 18.70 -30.64 -11.14
CA ASN A 9 17.86 -31.01 -12.31
C ASN A 9 17.07 -29.82 -12.86
N ASN A 10 17.04 -28.69 -12.14
CA ASN A 10 16.37 -27.48 -12.58
C ASN A 10 17.38 -26.34 -12.70
N PRO A 11 18.13 -26.26 -13.81
CA PRO A 11 19.14 -25.22 -14.03
C PRO A 11 18.54 -23.81 -14.13
N ASN A 12 17.26 -23.69 -14.52
CA ASN A 12 16.57 -22.40 -14.65
C ASN A 12 15.87 -21.95 -13.36
N GLY A 13 15.96 -22.73 -12.28
CA GLY A 13 15.35 -22.42 -11.00
C GLY A 13 13.82 -22.34 -11.05
N ARG A 14 13.23 -21.81 -9.98
CA ARG A 14 11.79 -21.53 -9.94
C ARG A 14 11.49 -20.34 -10.88
N PRO A 15 10.51 -20.44 -11.79
CA PRO A 15 10.18 -19.34 -12.69
C PRO A 15 9.82 -18.07 -11.90
N LYS A 16 10.37 -16.94 -12.34
CA LYS A 16 10.16 -15.64 -11.70
C LYS A 16 8.69 -15.24 -11.81
N GLY A 17 8.09 -14.82 -10.70
CA GLY A 17 6.68 -14.40 -10.64
C GLY A 17 5.69 -15.47 -10.20
N ILE A 18 6.12 -16.74 -10.03
CA ILE A 18 5.20 -17.78 -9.52
C ILE A 18 5.01 -17.61 -8.01
N PRO A 19 3.78 -17.31 -7.53
CA PRO A 19 3.49 -17.09 -6.11
C PRO A 19 3.82 -18.32 -5.29
N ASN A 20 4.34 -18.13 -4.06
CA ASN A 20 4.76 -19.24 -3.21
C ASN A 20 3.58 -20.19 -2.95
N ARG A 21 3.77 -21.51 -3.13
CA ARG A 21 2.68 -22.49 -3.07
C ARG A 21 1.94 -22.42 -1.73
N ILE A 22 2.70 -22.34 -0.63
CA ILE A 22 2.16 -22.22 0.73
C ILE A 22 1.29 -20.96 0.86
N THR A 23 1.70 -19.84 0.27
CA THR A 23 0.91 -18.60 0.32
C THR A 23 -0.35 -18.68 -0.53
N THR A 24 -0.32 -19.44 -1.63
CA THR A 24 -1.50 -19.70 -2.47
C THR A 24 -2.51 -20.57 -1.72
N ASP A 25 -2.05 -21.66 -1.13
CA ASP A 25 -2.90 -22.61 -0.38
C ASP A 25 -3.57 -21.93 0.82
N LEU A 26 -2.82 -21.10 1.56
CA LEU A 26 -3.37 -20.31 2.68
C LEU A 26 -4.44 -19.32 2.20
N ARG A 27 -4.20 -18.65 1.07
CA ARG A 27 -5.12 -17.63 0.53
C ARG A 27 -6.42 -18.29 0.06
N GLU A 28 -6.33 -19.46 -0.55
CA GLU A 28 -7.50 -20.27 -0.94
C GLU A 28 -8.28 -20.74 0.30
N TYR A 29 -7.58 -21.23 1.32
CA TYR A 29 -8.19 -21.64 2.58
C TYR A 29 -8.92 -20.48 3.27
N ILE A 30 -8.29 -19.30 3.37
CA ILE A 30 -8.93 -18.10 3.95
C ILE A 30 -10.16 -17.70 3.13
N LYS A 31 -10.07 -17.74 1.80
CA LYS A 31 -11.20 -17.43 0.92
C LYS A 31 -12.37 -18.40 1.15
N GLN A 32 -12.10 -19.69 1.24
CA GLN A 32 -13.11 -20.72 1.51
C GLN A 32 -13.72 -20.56 2.91
N LEU A 33 -12.90 -20.29 3.92
CA LEU A 33 -13.36 -20.02 5.27
C LEU A 33 -14.29 -18.81 5.31
N LEU A 34 -13.93 -17.72 4.63
CA LEU A 34 -14.77 -16.53 4.57
C LEU A 34 -16.08 -16.81 3.82
N SER A 35 -16.03 -17.47 2.66
CA SER A 35 -17.24 -17.76 1.88
C SER A 35 -18.21 -18.67 2.62
N ASN A 36 -17.70 -19.67 3.34
CA ASN A 36 -18.54 -20.64 4.06
C ASN A 36 -19.21 -20.03 5.30
N ASN A 37 -18.65 -18.95 5.85
CA ASN A 37 -19.18 -18.28 7.04
C ASN A 37 -20.04 -17.05 6.71
N LEU A 38 -20.29 -16.74 5.43
CA LEU A 38 -21.12 -15.60 5.05
C LEU A 38 -22.57 -15.74 5.53
N ASP A 39 -23.13 -16.95 5.43
CA ASP A 39 -24.50 -17.21 5.87
C ASP A 39 -24.62 -17.07 7.39
N GLN A 40 -23.68 -17.67 8.14
CA GLN A 40 -23.60 -17.49 9.59
C GLN A 40 -23.41 -16.02 9.99
N PHE A 41 -22.58 -15.29 9.25
CA PHE A 41 -22.38 -13.86 9.50
C PHE A 41 -23.68 -13.07 9.33
N ALA A 42 -24.51 -13.39 8.34
CA ALA A 42 -25.81 -12.74 8.16
C ALA A 42 -26.76 -13.04 9.34
N GLU A 43 -26.80 -14.28 9.81
CA GLU A 43 -27.59 -14.67 10.99
C GLU A 43 -27.12 -13.94 12.25
N ASP A 44 -25.80 -13.95 12.51
CA ASP A 44 -25.20 -13.26 13.65
C ASP A 44 -25.49 -11.76 13.60
N PHE A 45 -25.48 -11.17 12.40
CA PHE A 45 -25.76 -9.76 12.18
C PHE A 45 -27.21 -9.38 12.53
N GLU A 46 -28.17 -10.28 12.26
CA GLU A 46 -29.57 -10.09 12.64
C GLU A 46 -29.80 -10.25 14.14
N GLN A 47 -28.98 -11.05 14.82
CA GLN A 47 -29.03 -11.26 16.27
C GLN A 47 -28.39 -10.14 17.09
N LEU A 48 -27.58 -9.27 16.48
CA LEU A 48 -26.96 -8.12 17.17
C LEU A 48 -28.00 -7.15 17.74
N GLU A 49 -27.67 -6.53 18.86
CA GLU A 49 -28.47 -5.43 19.39
C GLU A 49 -28.59 -4.28 18.37
N PRO A 50 -29.71 -3.53 18.36
CA PRO A 50 -29.95 -2.49 17.36
C PRO A 50 -28.81 -1.48 17.22
N LYS A 51 -28.18 -1.10 18.34
CA LYS A 51 -27.05 -0.17 18.35
C LYS A 51 -25.81 -0.76 17.70
N ASP A 52 -25.45 -1.99 18.05
CA ASP A 52 -24.27 -2.67 17.53
C ASP A 52 -24.42 -2.97 16.04
N ARG A 53 -25.64 -3.32 15.62
CA ARG A 53 -25.99 -3.51 14.21
C ARG A 53 -25.72 -2.24 13.40
N LEU A 54 -26.19 -1.08 13.87
CA LEU A 54 -25.93 0.21 13.21
C LEU A 54 -24.44 0.57 13.16
N MET A 55 -23.70 0.35 14.26
CA MET A 55 -22.25 0.56 14.28
C MET A 55 -21.51 -0.35 13.30
N MET A 56 -21.96 -1.59 13.16
CA MET A 56 -21.36 -2.55 12.25
C MET A 56 -21.70 -2.22 10.78
N MET A 57 -22.92 -1.76 10.50
CA MET A 57 -23.31 -1.20 9.19
C MET A 57 -22.41 -0.01 8.80
N GLU A 58 -22.19 0.94 9.73
CA GLU A 58 -21.32 2.10 9.48
C GLU A 58 -19.89 1.67 9.09
N LYS A 59 -19.34 0.67 9.79
CA LYS A 59 -18.02 0.10 9.49
C LYS A 59 -18.00 -0.55 8.11
N LEU A 60 -19.02 -1.33 7.74
CA LEU A 60 -19.09 -1.95 6.42
C LEU A 60 -19.23 -0.92 5.30
N LEU A 61 -20.07 0.11 5.51
CA LEU A 61 -20.24 1.22 4.56
C LEU A 61 -18.93 1.93 4.24
N SER A 62 -17.99 1.99 5.19
CA SER A 62 -16.69 2.61 4.96
C SER A 62 -15.79 1.93 3.94
N TYR A 63 -16.05 0.66 3.64
CA TYR A 63 -15.31 -0.09 2.63
C TYR A 63 -15.98 -0.03 1.25
N ILE A 64 -17.28 0.30 1.20
CA ILE A 64 -18.06 0.38 -0.04
C ILE A 64 -18.08 1.82 -0.56
N LEU A 65 -18.25 2.79 0.33
CA LEU A 65 -18.32 4.19 -0.01
C LEU A 65 -16.94 4.84 0.06
N PRO A 66 -16.56 5.65 -0.95
CA PRO A 66 -15.35 6.46 -0.86
C PRO A 66 -15.52 7.45 0.29
N LYS A 67 -14.73 7.27 1.34
CA LYS A 67 -14.61 8.28 2.39
C LYS A 67 -13.85 9.47 1.82
N LEU A 68 -14.32 10.68 2.11
CA LEU A 68 -13.56 11.89 1.88
C LEU A 68 -12.22 11.74 2.62
N SER A 69 -11.14 11.45 1.89
CA SER A 69 -9.81 11.49 2.44
C SER A 69 -9.55 12.93 2.88
N ASN A 70 -9.15 13.13 4.13
CA ASN A 70 -8.62 14.42 4.54
C ASN A 70 -7.55 14.81 3.52
N VAL A 71 -7.78 15.90 2.80
CA VAL A 71 -6.78 16.48 1.92
C VAL A 71 -5.66 16.93 2.85
N ALA A 72 -4.65 16.08 3.01
CA ALA A 72 -3.37 16.55 3.45
C ALA A 72 -2.96 17.56 2.39
N ILE A 73 -2.90 18.83 2.76
CA ILE A 73 -2.29 19.86 1.94
C ILE A 73 -0.82 19.46 1.86
N ASN A 74 -0.50 18.60 0.90
CA ASN A 74 0.85 18.38 0.46
C ASN A 74 1.19 19.66 -0.29
N GLU A 75 1.64 20.68 0.44
CA GLU A 75 2.50 21.70 -0.13
C GLU A 75 3.75 20.96 -0.62
N GLU A 76 3.68 20.38 -1.81
CA GLU A 76 4.89 20.31 -2.61
C GLU A 76 5.40 21.75 -2.68
N PRO A 77 6.67 22.04 -2.33
CA PRO A 77 7.22 23.33 -2.63
C PRO A 77 7.23 23.43 -4.16
N GLU A 78 6.14 23.98 -4.70
CA GLU A 78 6.08 24.58 -6.03
C GLU A 78 7.40 25.33 -6.12
N LYS A 79 8.30 24.82 -6.97
CA LYS A 79 9.61 25.43 -7.22
C LYS A 79 9.31 26.81 -7.76
N SER A 80 9.17 27.75 -6.84
CA SER A 80 8.74 29.09 -7.15
C SER A 80 9.76 29.63 -8.14
N LYS A 81 9.28 30.37 -9.15
CA LYS A 81 10.14 31.06 -10.14
C LYS A 81 11.00 32.16 -9.50
N GLN A 82 11.19 32.11 -8.19
CA GLN A 82 12.06 32.97 -7.43
C GLN A 82 13.48 32.50 -7.70
N LYS A 83 14.34 33.42 -8.13
CA LYS A 83 15.76 33.14 -8.27
C LYS A 83 16.26 32.53 -6.95
N PRO A 84 16.92 31.37 -6.98
CA PRO A 84 17.39 30.73 -5.76
C PRO A 84 18.26 31.72 -4.99
N LEU A 85 18.09 31.77 -3.67
CA LEU A 85 18.75 32.74 -2.78
C LEU A 85 20.27 32.83 -3.03
N LYS A 86 20.90 31.71 -3.42
CA LYS A 86 22.32 31.64 -3.82
C LYS A 86 22.68 32.56 -5.00
N GLU A 87 21.83 32.61 -6.04
CA GLU A 87 22.05 33.48 -7.20
C GLU A 87 21.87 34.95 -6.84
N PHE A 88 20.90 35.27 -5.98
CA PHE A 88 20.69 36.64 -5.50
C PHE A 88 21.86 37.13 -4.64
N MET A 89 22.35 36.29 -3.72
CA MET A 89 23.53 36.59 -2.91
C MET A 89 24.79 36.75 -3.77
N ALA A 90 24.97 35.90 -4.80
CA ALA A 90 26.08 36.04 -5.75
C ALA A 90 26.00 37.34 -6.55
N GLN A 91 24.79 37.80 -6.91
CA GLN A 91 24.59 39.08 -7.59
C GLN A 91 24.97 40.26 -6.69
N ILE A 92 24.62 40.23 -5.40
CA ILE A 92 25.00 41.26 -4.43
C ILE A 92 26.53 41.28 -4.23
N ARG A 93 27.16 40.12 -4.12
CA ARG A 93 28.62 40.01 -3.95
C ARG A 93 29.37 40.58 -5.16
N ARG A 94 28.93 40.26 -6.38
CA ARG A 94 29.46 40.85 -7.63
C ARG A 94 29.26 42.37 -7.69
N ALA A 95 28.09 42.86 -7.28
CA ALA A 95 27.79 44.28 -7.25
C ALA A 95 28.64 45.05 -6.22
N ARG A 96 29.08 44.38 -5.14
CA ARG A 96 30.04 44.93 -4.16
C ARG A 96 31.51 44.76 -4.55
N GLY A 97 31.83 44.05 -5.63
CA GLY A 97 33.21 43.85 -6.07
C GLY A 97 34.06 42.97 -5.13
N GLU A 98 33.41 42.07 -4.39
CA GLU A 98 34.07 41.18 -3.42
C GLU A 98 34.60 39.86 -4.05
N ASP A 99 34.40 39.66 -5.36
CA ASP A 99 34.96 38.53 -6.10
C ASP A 99 36.37 38.88 -6.61
N LYS A 100 37.38 38.74 -5.75
CA LYS A 100 38.80 38.62 -6.13
C LYS A 100 39.27 37.18 -5.99
#